data_AF-A0A8U8CFU1-F1
#
_entry.id   AF-A0A8U8CFU1-F1
#
_cell.length_a   1.000
_cell.length_b   1.000
_cell.length_c   1.000
_cell.angle_alpha   90.00
_cell.angle_beta   90.00
_cell.angle_gamma   90.00
#
_symmetry.space_group_name_H-M   'P 1'
#
loop_
_entity.id
_entity.type
_entity.pdbx_description
1 polymer ?
#
loop_
_entity_poly.entity_id
_entity_poly.type
_entity_poly.pdbx_seq_one_letter_code
_entity_poly.pdbx_strand_id
1 'polypeptide(L)'
;GNRHRSTTPPGTPTTSLFLARWAHDASGHQGRDATYKWARDRGVDLTMDSISQVIHDCETCAAIKQAKRLKPLWYGGRWSKYKYGEAWQIDYITLPQTRQGKRYVLTMVEATTGWLETYPVPSCHCP
;
A
#
# COMPACT_ATOMS: atom_id res chain seq x y z
N GLY A 1 13.05 20.64 -50.26
CA GLY A 1 12.92 20.39 -48.80
C GLY A 1 11.49 20.01 -48.49
N ASN A 2 11.20 18.72 -48.40
CA ASN A 2 9.85 18.21 -48.25
C ASN A 2 9.56 17.98 -46.76
N ARG A 3 8.80 18.87 -46.11
CA ARG A 3 8.30 18.66 -44.74
C ARG A 3 6.96 17.94 -44.83
N HIS A 4 6.98 16.63 -44.77
CA HIS A 4 5.78 15.86 -44.40
C HIS A 4 5.48 16.14 -42.93
N ARG A 5 4.48 16.98 -42.69
CA ARG A 5 3.84 17.13 -41.39
C ARG A 5 2.88 15.95 -41.22
N SER A 6 3.32 14.92 -40.52
CA SER A 6 2.46 13.81 -40.11
C SER A 6 1.57 14.29 -38.95
N THR A 7 0.33 14.67 -39.27
CA THR A 7 -0.75 14.85 -38.30
C THR A 7 -1.34 13.48 -37.96
N THR A 8 -1.02 12.95 -36.78
CA THR A 8 -1.64 11.75 -36.21
C THR A 8 -2.89 12.17 -35.41
N PRO A 9 -4.04 11.46 -35.50
CA PRO A 9 -5.26 11.81 -34.75
C PRO A 9 -5.12 11.47 -33.24
N PRO A 10 -5.86 12.16 -32.35
CA PRO A 10 -5.84 11.84 -30.93
C PRO A 10 -6.72 10.60 -30.68
N GLY A 11 -6.19 9.59 -29.98
CA GLY A 11 -7.04 8.59 -29.34
C GLY A 11 -6.66 7.12 -29.49
N THR A 12 -5.57 6.76 -30.17
CA THR A 12 -5.05 5.38 -30.08
C THR A 12 -3.68 5.40 -29.40
N PRO A 13 -3.50 4.72 -28.24
CA PRO A 13 -2.16 4.57 -27.69
C PRO A 13 -1.32 3.81 -28.72
N THR A 14 -0.15 4.35 -29.05
CA THR A 14 0.82 3.63 -29.87
C THR A 14 1.11 2.26 -29.24
N THR A 15 1.44 1.25 -30.03
CA THR A 15 1.78 -0.10 -29.53
C THR A 15 2.80 -0.05 -28.39
N SER A 16 3.72 0.92 -28.43
CA SER A 16 4.68 1.19 -27.36
C SER A 16 4.05 1.66 -26.03
N LEU A 17 3.06 2.57 -26.06
CA LEU A 17 2.38 3.05 -24.85
C LEU A 17 1.49 1.96 -24.25
N PHE A 18 0.85 1.14 -25.09
CA PHE A 18 0.08 -0.01 -24.63
C PHE A 18 0.98 -1.03 -23.90
N LEU A 19 2.11 -1.40 -24.50
CA LEU A 19 3.08 -2.31 -23.88
C LEU A 19 3.71 -1.70 -22.63
N ALA A 20 3.99 -0.40 -22.61
CA ALA A 20 4.50 0.30 -21.43
C ALA A 20 3.48 0.31 -20.29
N ARG A 21 2.19 0.52 -20.58
CA ARG A 21 1.10 0.44 -19.61
C ARG A 21 1.01 -0.97 -19.02
N TRP A 22 1.01 -1.98 -19.88
CA TRP A 22 1.00 -3.38 -19.45
C TRP A 22 2.20 -3.74 -18.57
N ALA A 23 3.41 -3.34 -18.95
CA ALA A 23 4.62 -3.57 -18.15
C ALA A 23 4.57 -2.84 -16.80
N HIS A 24 4.04 -1.61 -16.76
CA HIS A 24 3.88 -0.85 -15.53
C HIS A 24 2.89 -1.53 -14.57
N ASP A 25 1.73 -1.95 -15.08
CA ASP A 25 0.70 -2.65 -14.29
C ASP A 25 1.22 -4.00 -13.79
N ALA A 26 1.88 -4.78 -14.67
CA ALA A 26 2.42 -6.10 -14.34
C ALA A 26 3.66 -6.04 -13.41
N SER A 27 4.39 -4.92 -13.41
CA SER A 27 5.45 -4.67 -12.43
C SER A 27 4.92 -4.34 -11.04
N GLY A 28 3.61 -4.07 -10.90
CA GLY A 28 2.98 -3.67 -9.64
C GLY A 28 3.09 -2.17 -9.39
N HIS A 29 2.81 -1.36 -10.43
CA HIS A 29 2.86 0.10 -10.37
C HIS A 29 4.20 0.66 -9.87
N GLN A 30 5.30 0.01 -10.23
CA GLN A 30 6.63 0.40 -9.79
C GLN A 30 7.16 1.61 -10.57
N GLY A 31 8.26 2.18 -10.06
CA GLY A 31 8.95 3.29 -10.71
C GLY A 31 9.52 2.93 -12.09
N ARG A 32 10.05 3.95 -12.76
CA ARG A 32 10.56 3.87 -14.13
C ARG A 32 11.58 2.76 -14.34
N ASP A 33 12.58 2.66 -13.47
CA ASP A 33 13.67 1.69 -13.62
C ASP A 33 13.20 0.24 -13.38
N ALA A 34 12.29 0.05 -12.43
CA ALA A 34 11.70 -1.27 -12.17
C ALA A 34 10.80 -1.72 -13.32
N THR A 35 10.02 -0.81 -13.90
CA THR A 35 9.20 -1.08 -15.08
C THR A 35 10.09 -1.41 -16.29
N TYR A 36 11.18 -0.66 -16.49
CA TYR A 36 12.15 -0.90 -17.56
C TYR A 36 12.84 -2.27 -17.40
N LYS A 37 13.31 -2.59 -16.19
CA LYS A 37 13.91 -3.88 -15.88
C LYS A 37 12.93 -5.02 -16.11
N TRP A 38 11.69 -4.88 -15.64
CA TRP A 38 10.65 -5.91 -15.81
C TRP A 38 10.39 -6.23 -17.28
N ALA A 39 10.32 -5.20 -18.13
CA ALA A 39 10.13 -5.33 -19.57
C ALA A 39 11.35 -5.99 -20.26
N ARG A 40 12.56 -5.54 -19.91
CA ARG A 40 13.82 -6.10 -20.44
C ARG A 40 13.97 -7.59 -20.08
N ASP A 41 13.66 -7.97 -18.84
CA ASP A 41 13.71 -9.36 -18.36
C ASP A 41 12.77 -10.30 -19.17
N ARG A 42 11.82 -9.72 -19.93
CA ARG A 42 10.83 -10.43 -20.75
C ARG A 42 10.99 -10.17 -22.26
N GLY A 43 12.08 -9.51 -22.66
CA GLY A 43 12.37 -9.23 -24.07
C GLY A 43 11.46 -8.18 -24.71
N VAL A 44 10.74 -7.39 -23.91
CA VAL A 44 9.93 -6.27 -24.40
C VAL A 44 10.78 -5.02 -24.35
N ASP A 45 11.15 -4.50 -25.51
CA ASP A 45 11.88 -3.24 -25.59
C ASP A 45 10.92 -2.06 -25.47
N LEU A 46 11.18 -1.19 -24.50
CA LEU A 46 10.39 -0.01 -24.20
C LEU A 46 11.31 1.18 -24.04
N THR A 47 10.90 2.31 -24.63
CA THR A 47 11.63 3.56 -24.45
C THR A 47 11.37 4.13 -23.07
N MET A 48 12.39 4.78 -22.51
CA MET A 48 12.25 5.47 -21.21
C MET A 48 11.16 6.55 -21.21
N ASP A 49 10.91 7.18 -22.35
CA ASP A 49 9.87 8.20 -22.49
C ASP A 49 8.48 7.59 -22.41
N SER A 50 8.25 6.44 -23.05
CA SER A 50 6.97 5.72 -22.97
C SER A 50 6.66 5.27 -21.53
N ILE A 51 7.66 4.78 -20.81
CA ILE A 51 7.55 4.37 -19.41
C ILE A 51 7.28 5.58 -18.50
N SER A 52 8.01 6.68 -18.73
CA SER A 52 7.83 7.92 -17.95
C SER A 52 6.42 8.48 -18.13
N GLN A 53 5.90 8.45 -19.37
CA GLN A 53 4.55 8.92 -19.69
C GLN A 53 3.48 8.08 -18.97
N VAL A 54 3.54 6.75 -19.07
CA VAL A 54 2.51 5.89 -18.45
C VAL A 54 2.52 5.96 -16.93
N ILE A 55 3.69 6.17 -16.30
CA ILE A 55 3.80 6.37 -14.85
C ILE A 55 3.21 7.73 -14.45
N HIS A 56 3.52 8.78 -15.20
CA HIS A 56 2.99 10.12 -14.95
C HIS A 56 1.46 10.14 -15.03
N ASP A 57 0.90 9.46 -16.04
CA ASP A 57 -0.54 9.40 -16.30
C ASP A 57 -1.25 8.27 -15.54
N CYS A 58 -0.59 7.61 -14.58
CA CYS A 58 -1.17 6.52 -13.82
C CYS A 58 -1.98 7.06 -12.62
N GLU A 59 -3.31 7.03 -12.75
CA GLU A 59 -4.24 7.44 -11.70
C GLU A 59 -4.05 6.67 -10.38
N THR A 60 -3.82 5.35 -10.44
CA THR A 60 -3.52 4.54 -9.26
C THR A 60 -2.25 5.01 -8.55
N CYS A 61 -1.19 5.31 -9.29
CA CYS A 61 0.04 5.86 -8.73
C CYS A 61 -0.21 7.25 -8.11
N ALA A 62 -1.02 8.10 -8.75
CA ALA A 62 -1.40 9.39 -8.22
C ALA A 62 -2.20 9.25 -6.91
N ALA A 63 -3.18 8.34 -6.86
CA ALA A 63 -3.96 8.03 -5.69
C ALA A 63 -3.10 7.45 -4.55
N ILE A 64 -2.16 6.55 -4.83
CA ILE A 64 -1.20 6.02 -3.83
C ILE A 64 -0.31 7.14 -3.31
N LYS A 65 0.22 8.00 -4.19
CA LYS A 65 1.05 9.14 -3.79
C LYS A 65 0.24 10.11 -2.93
N GLN A 66 -1.01 10.37 -3.28
CA GLN A 66 -1.91 11.20 -2.50
C GLN A 66 -2.25 10.55 -1.16
N ALA A 67 -2.59 9.27 -1.11
CA ALA A 67 -2.85 8.53 0.12
C ALA A 67 -1.63 8.54 1.06
N LYS A 68 -0.42 8.38 0.53
CA LYS A 68 0.83 8.52 1.30
C LYS A 68 1.03 9.92 1.86
N ARG A 69 0.58 10.98 1.17
CA ARG A 69 0.57 12.37 1.67
C ARG A 69 -0.56 12.64 2.66
N LEU A 70 -1.71 12.00 2.47
CA LEU A 70 -2.89 12.13 3.31
C LEU A 70 -2.83 11.26 4.55
N LYS A 71 -1.90 10.29 4.65
CA LYS A 71 -1.61 9.57 5.89
C LYS A 71 -1.46 10.61 6.99
N PRO A 72 -2.40 10.66 7.96
CA PRO A 72 -2.29 11.60 9.05
C PRO A 72 -0.98 11.35 9.78
N LEU A 73 -0.34 12.42 10.23
CA LEU A 73 0.86 12.42 11.09
C LEU A 73 0.76 11.51 12.35
N TRP A 74 -0.42 10.94 12.62
CA TRP A 74 -0.68 10.02 13.73
C TRP A 74 0.18 8.75 13.75
N TYR A 75 0.66 8.26 12.60
CA TYR A 75 1.60 7.12 12.57
C TYR A 75 3.07 7.52 12.57
N GLY A 76 3.36 8.83 12.52
CA GLY A 76 4.69 9.37 12.29
C GLY A 76 4.99 10.53 13.22
N GLY A 77 5.03 10.27 14.52
CA GLY A 77 5.61 11.20 15.49
C GLY A 77 4.94 11.15 16.85
N ARG A 78 5.68 10.66 17.85
CA ARG A 78 5.39 10.75 19.29
C ARG A 78 4.61 9.57 19.92
N TRP A 79 5.14 8.36 19.85
CA TRP A 79 4.96 7.40 20.97
C TRP A 79 5.93 7.72 22.12
N SER A 80 7.08 8.33 21.81
CA SER A 80 8.18 8.59 22.75
C SER A 80 7.99 9.79 23.70
N LYS A 81 6.80 10.41 23.77
CA LYS A 81 6.57 11.50 24.74
C LYS A 81 5.41 11.26 25.70
N TYR A 82 4.83 10.07 25.70
CA TYR A 82 3.96 9.66 26.80
C TYR A 82 4.86 9.26 27.97
N LYS A 83 4.54 9.70 29.18
CA LYS A 83 5.14 9.18 30.40
C LYS A 83 4.53 7.82 30.70
N TYR A 84 5.19 7.07 31.57
CA TYR A 84 4.66 5.82 32.12
C TYR A 84 3.21 6.01 32.59
N GLY A 85 2.32 5.18 32.04
CA GLY A 85 0.89 5.18 32.39
C GLY A 85 0.01 6.20 31.64
N GLU A 86 0.56 7.02 30.74
CA GLU A 86 -0.21 8.01 29.96
C GLU A 86 -0.76 7.45 28.63
N ALA A 87 -0.17 6.36 28.11
CA ALA A 87 -0.59 5.74 26.86
C ALA A 87 -0.77 4.23 27.04
N TRP A 88 -1.99 3.78 26.75
CA TRP A 88 -2.39 2.39 26.82
C TRP A 88 -3.02 1.99 25.48
N GLN A 89 -2.56 0.88 24.92
CA GLN A 89 -3.23 0.21 23.83
C GLN A 89 -4.15 -0.87 24.40
N ILE A 90 -5.43 -0.84 24.02
CA ILE A 90 -6.42 -1.83 24.44
C ILE A 90 -6.94 -2.54 23.19
N ASP A 91 -6.89 -3.86 23.18
CA ASP A 91 -7.35 -4.67 22.04
C ASP A 91 -8.07 -5.96 22.50
N TYR A 92 -8.88 -6.53 21.61
CA TYR A 92 -9.56 -7.82 21.81
C TYR A 92 -9.00 -8.87 20.86
N ILE A 93 -8.31 -9.86 21.40
CA ILE A 93 -7.80 -10.98 20.62
C ILE A 93 -8.80 -12.13 20.72
N THR A 94 -9.19 -12.66 19.56
CA THR A 94 -10.04 -13.86 19.48
C THR A 94 -9.17 -15.10 19.64
N LEU A 95 -9.50 -15.96 20.60
CA LEU A 95 -8.82 -17.23 20.80
C LEU A 95 -9.55 -18.39 20.12
N PRO A 96 -8.82 -19.44 19.68
CA PRO A 96 -9.43 -20.71 19.31
C PRO A 96 -10.32 -21.24 20.45
N GLN A 97 -11.48 -21.80 20.09
CA GLN A 97 -12.47 -22.23 21.07
C GLN A 97 -11.91 -23.31 21.99
N THR A 98 -11.83 -23.00 23.29
CA THR A 98 -11.46 -23.98 24.32
C THR A 98 -12.71 -24.64 24.91
N ARG A 99 -12.56 -25.80 25.56
CA ARG A 99 -13.67 -26.49 26.28
C ARG A 99 -14.33 -25.63 27.37
N GLN A 100 -13.70 -24.53 27.78
CA GLN A 100 -14.18 -23.61 28.82
C GLN A 100 -14.98 -22.42 28.27
N GLY A 101 -15.20 -22.33 26.95
CA GLY A 101 -16.10 -21.33 26.36
C GLY A 101 -15.58 -19.88 26.35
N LYS A 102 -14.33 -19.64 26.74
CA LYS A 102 -13.68 -18.33 26.61
C LYS A 102 -13.24 -18.12 25.16
N ARG A 103 -13.73 -17.06 24.52
CA ARG A 103 -13.47 -16.73 23.10
C ARG A 103 -12.66 -15.46 22.90
N TYR A 104 -12.62 -14.59 23.90
CA TYR A 104 -11.98 -13.28 23.78
C TYR A 104 -11.07 -13.02 24.98
N VAL A 105 -9.91 -12.44 24.68
CA VAL A 105 -9.00 -11.89 25.67
C VAL A 105 -8.86 -10.41 25.41
N LEU A 106 -9.11 -9.61 26.43
CA LEU A 106 -8.79 -8.20 26.45
C LEU A 106 -7.30 -8.07 26.77
N THR A 107 -6.54 -7.42 25.89
CA THR A 107 -5.12 -7.12 26.10
C THR A 107 -4.95 -5.63 26.32
N MET A 108 -4.24 -5.25 27.38
CA MET A 108 -3.85 -3.88 27.68
C MET A 108 -2.34 -3.78 27.65
N VAL A 109 -1.77 -2.93 26.79
CA VAL A 109 -0.33 -2.75 26.64
C VAL A 109 0.03 -1.31 26.96
N GLU A 110 0.88 -1.12 27.96
CA GLU A 110 1.48 0.18 28.26
C GLU A 110 2.52 0.51 27.18
N ALA A 111 2.34 1.65 26.53
CA ALA A 111 3.01 1.91 25.26
C ALA A 111 4.49 2.31 25.38
N THR A 112 4.97 2.65 26.58
CA THR A 112 6.35 3.13 26.80
C THR A 112 7.28 2.02 27.27
N THR A 113 6.77 1.08 28.05
CA THR A 113 7.46 -0.06 28.65
C THR A 113 7.14 -1.37 27.93
N GLY A 114 6.04 -1.42 27.18
CA GLY A 114 5.53 -2.66 26.58
C GLY A 114 4.91 -3.61 27.61
N TRP A 115 4.59 -3.13 28.82
CA TRP A 115 4.01 -3.96 29.86
C TRP A 115 2.59 -4.40 29.47
N LEU A 116 2.37 -5.72 29.44
CA LEU A 116 1.16 -6.37 28.93
C LEU A 116 0.35 -6.98 30.07
N GLU A 117 -0.93 -6.63 30.12
CA GLU A 117 -1.95 -7.33 30.91
C GLU A 117 -2.96 -8.02 30.01
N THR A 118 -3.41 -9.20 30.40
CA THR A 118 -4.40 -9.98 29.64
C THR A 118 -5.55 -10.42 30.55
N TYR A 119 -6.78 -10.08 30.18
CA TYR A 119 -7.99 -10.41 30.93
C TYR A 119 -8.90 -11.33 30.12
N PRO A 120 -9.30 -12.50 30.66
CA PRO A 120 -10.26 -13.36 29.99
C PRO A 120 -11.65 -12.70 30.03
N VAL A 121 -12.27 -12.54 28.87
CA VAL A 121 -13.61 -11.97 28.77
C VAL A 121 -14.62 -13.11 28.71
N PRO A 122 -15.59 -13.19 29.66
CA PRO A 122 -16.66 -14.17 29.60
C PRO A 122 -17.42 -14.02 28.28
N SER A 123 -17.51 -15.09 27.49
CA SER A 123 -18.45 -15.10 26.36
C SER A 123 -19.78 -15.63 26.89
N CYS A 124 -20.83 -14.84 26.77
CA CYS A 124 -22.18 -15.26 27.15
C CYS A 124 -22.49 -16.59 26.43
N HIS A 125 -22.58 -17.66 27.21
CA HIS A 125 -23.23 -18.89 26.75
C HIS A 125 -24.73 -18.65 26.98
N CYS A 126 -25.47 -18.46 25.90
CA CYS A 126 -26.91 -18.66 25.97
C CYS A 126 -27.15 -20.16 26.19
N PRO A 127 -27.92 -20.56 27.23
CA PRO A 127 -28.27 -21.95 27.48
C PRO A 127 -29.12 -22.56 26.35
#